data_AF-A0A2E1CYF9-F1
#
_entry.id   AF-A0A2E1CYF9-F1
#
_cell.length_a   1.000
_cell.length_b   1.000
_cell.length_c   1.000
_cell.angle_alpha   90.00
_cell.angle_beta   90.00
_cell.angle_gamma   90.00
#
_symmetry.space_group_name_H-M   'P 1'
#
loop_
_entity.id
_entity.type
_entity.pdbx_description
1 polymer ?
#
loop_
_entity_poly.entity_id
_entity_poly.type
_entity_poly.pdbx_seq_one_letter_code
_entity_poly.pdbx_strand_id
1 'polypeptide(L)'
;MTYCVAAKLSAGLVLLSDSRTNAGVDDISITKKMSIYKKKNDRTIFTLCAGNLAITQSVKSLLIDSKGKRFWEATSLYDVAEVVGNCIREVRKRDGKYLSQEGLDFNCSFIVGGHILGEEPRLFKIYSAGNFIESDEDSLYFQIGESKYGKPILDRVLTNDMSLEAAAKCMLLSMDSTIRSNISVGLPLDMCLYEKNSPNNFKHKHLNKKDKCYEKLKSIWSTHLKEGFNKLENIVWDDSPSVDVKYPLGYDRNDLSD
;
A
#
# COMPACT_ATOMS: atom_id res chain seq x y z
N MET A 1 -7.99 -6.40 4.76
CA MET A 1 -7.10 -6.42 5.95
C MET A 1 -5.62 -6.37 5.54
N THR A 2 -5.20 -5.31 4.86
CA THR A 2 -3.78 -5.06 4.48
C THR A 2 -3.69 -3.68 3.83
N TYR A 3 -2.61 -2.96 4.04
CA TYR A 3 -2.21 -1.82 3.21
C TYR A 3 -0.71 -1.85 2.94
N CYS A 4 -0.35 -1.86 1.65
CA CYS A 4 1.02 -1.69 1.19
C CYS A 4 1.07 -0.58 0.15
N VAL A 5 2.17 0.17 0.14
CA VAL A 5 2.43 1.26 -0.80
C VAL A 5 3.91 1.26 -1.19
N ALA A 6 4.18 1.56 -2.45
CA ALA A 6 5.53 1.80 -2.94
C ALA A 6 5.53 2.97 -3.92
N ALA A 7 6.61 3.75 -3.89
CA ALA A 7 6.83 4.89 -4.78
C ALA A 7 8.17 4.74 -5.51
N LYS A 8 8.17 5.10 -6.79
CA LYS A 8 9.35 5.28 -7.63
C LYS A 8 9.55 6.77 -7.87
N LEU A 9 10.73 7.25 -7.50
CA LEU A 9 11.16 8.64 -7.62
C LEU A 9 12.47 8.68 -8.39
N SER A 10 12.86 9.87 -8.85
CA SER A 10 14.15 10.11 -9.49
C SER A 10 15.33 9.64 -8.63
N ALA A 11 15.21 9.74 -7.31
CA ALA A 11 16.22 9.32 -6.32
C ALA A 11 16.27 7.79 -6.08
N GLY A 12 15.23 7.03 -6.46
CA GLY A 12 15.13 5.58 -6.21
C GLY A 12 13.73 5.13 -5.78
N LEU A 13 13.65 4.13 -4.91
CA LEU A 13 12.40 3.51 -4.48
C LEU A 13 12.16 3.68 -2.97
N VAL A 14 10.91 3.87 -2.58
CA VAL A 14 10.45 3.78 -1.19
C VAL A 14 9.32 2.77 -1.11
N LEU A 15 9.39 1.82 -0.18
CA LEU A 15 8.40 0.78 0.03
C LEU A 15 7.96 0.74 1.49
N LEU A 16 6.67 0.53 1.72
CA LEU A 16 6.08 0.43 3.04
C LEU A 16 4.93 -0.59 3.05
N SER A 17 4.95 -1.49 4.02
CA SER A 17 3.87 -2.45 4.23
C SER A 17 3.48 -2.54 5.71
N ASP A 18 2.19 -2.66 5.97
CA ASP A 18 1.70 -3.10 7.27
C ASP A 18 1.87 -4.62 7.44
N SER A 19 1.64 -5.13 8.65
CA SER A 19 1.81 -6.57 8.94
C SER A 19 0.54 -7.24 9.48
N ARG A 20 -0.51 -6.47 9.82
CA ARG A 20 -1.75 -7.03 10.36
C ARG A 20 -2.47 -7.83 9.28
N THR A 21 -2.75 -9.10 9.54
CA THR A 21 -3.35 -10.00 8.54
C THR A 21 -4.55 -10.72 9.12
N ASN A 22 -5.57 -10.92 8.28
CA ASN A 22 -6.69 -11.80 8.60
C ASN A 22 -6.36 -13.22 8.12
N ALA A 23 -6.30 -14.18 9.03
CA ALA A 23 -6.15 -15.60 8.70
C ALA A 23 -7.46 -16.39 8.84
N GLY A 24 -8.55 -15.76 9.31
CA GLY A 24 -9.85 -16.40 9.51
C GLY A 24 -10.76 -15.58 10.43
N VAL A 25 -12.00 -16.03 10.63
CA VAL A 25 -12.89 -15.42 11.65
C VAL A 25 -12.17 -15.51 13.00
N ASP A 26 -11.94 -14.35 13.64
CA ASP A 26 -11.21 -14.16 14.90
C ASP A 26 -9.69 -14.47 14.90
N ASP A 27 -9.08 -14.77 13.75
CA ASP A 27 -7.62 -14.99 13.66
C ASP A 27 -6.91 -13.78 13.03
N ILE A 28 -6.55 -12.82 13.90
CA ILE A 28 -5.73 -11.66 13.54
C ILE A 28 -4.27 -11.94 13.91
N SER A 29 -3.46 -12.19 12.89
CA SER A 29 -2.03 -12.48 13.06
C SER A 29 -1.13 -11.37 12.50
N ILE A 30 0.15 -11.44 12.85
CA ILE A 30 1.19 -10.57 12.30
C ILE A 30 1.96 -11.38 11.25
N THR A 31 1.86 -10.97 9.99
CA THR A 31 2.60 -11.60 8.88
C THR A 31 3.36 -10.54 8.09
N LYS A 32 4.62 -10.81 7.77
CA LYS A 32 5.43 -9.95 6.90
C LYS A 32 4.88 -9.95 5.48
N LYS A 33 4.62 -8.75 4.96
CA LYS A 33 4.08 -8.54 3.61
C LYS A 33 5.10 -8.00 2.62
N MET A 34 6.28 -7.62 3.10
CA MET A 34 7.44 -7.29 2.30
C MET A 34 8.41 -8.48 2.24
N SER A 35 8.90 -8.81 1.06
CA SER A 35 10.00 -9.76 0.84
C SER A 35 11.11 -9.09 0.04
N ILE A 36 12.36 -9.41 0.39
CA ILE A 36 13.55 -8.83 -0.23
C ILE A 36 14.39 -9.96 -0.80
N TYR A 37 14.67 -9.89 -2.09
CA TYR A 37 15.49 -10.85 -2.84
C TYR A 37 16.73 -10.13 -3.34
N LYS A 38 17.90 -10.60 -2.92
CA LYS A 38 19.17 -9.96 -3.25
C LYS A 38 20.16 -10.97 -3.80
N LYS A 39 20.75 -10.64 -4.94
CA LYS A 39 21.94 -11.31 -5.47
C LYS A 39 23.02 -10.25 -5.61
N LYS A 40 24.09 -10.40 -4.84
CA LYS A 40 25.18 -9.42 -4.72
C LYS A 40 25.72 -9.05 -6.11
N ASN A 41 25.88 -7.75 -6.36
CA ASN A 41 26.41 -7.19 -7.61
C ASN A 41 25.57 -7.49 -8.86
N ASP A 42 24.32 -7.92 -8.70
CA ASP A 42 23.43 -8.28 -9.81
C ASP A 42 22.09 -7.59 -9.62
N ARG A 43 21.33 -7.95 -8.57
CA ARG A 43 19.96 -7.47 -8.41
C ARG A 43 19.51 -7.31 -6.97
N THR A 44 18.60 -6.38 -6.77
CA THR A 44 17.81 -6.24 -5.56
C THR A 44 16.35 -6.07 -5.95
N ILE A 45 15.50 -7.04 -5.58
CA ILE A 45 14.09 -7.09 -5.90
C ILE A 45 13.29 -7.10 -4.59
N PHE A 46 12.24 -6.31 -4.54
CA PHE A 46 11.30 -6.20 -3.45
C PHE A 46 9.92 -6.64 -3.92
N THR A 47 9.22 -7.41 -3.11
CA THR A 47 7.80 -7.70 -3.34
C THR A 47 6.97 -7.31 -2.13
N LEU A 48 5.84 -6.63 -2.38
CA LEU A 48 4.79 -6.38 -1.40
C LEU A 48 3.56 -7.19 -1.78
N CYS A 49 2.85 -7.77 -0.82
CA CYS A 49 1.65 -8.57 -1.11
C CYS A 49 0.43 -8.11 -0.30
N ALA A 50 -0.76 -8.22 -0.90
CA ALA A 50 -2.05 -8.00 -0.27
C ALA A 50 -3.11 -8.96 -0.81
N GLY A 51 -4.16 -9.21 -0.03
CA GLY A 51 -5.27 -10.11 -0.37
C GLY A 51 -5.25 -11.37 0.50
N ASN A 52 -5.73 -12.48 -0.05
CA ASN A 52 -5.81 -13.76 0.65
C ASN A 52 -4.42 -14.26 1.06
N LEU A 53 -4.24 -14.57 2.35
CA LEU A 53 -2.96 -14.97 2.91
C LEU A 53 -2.43 -16.27 2.31
N ALA A 54 -3.28 -17.30 2.18
CA ALA A 54 -2.88 -18.60 1.63
C ALA A 54 -2.44 -18.49 0.16
N ILE A 55 -3.15 -17.67 -0.63
CA ILE A 55 -2.78 -17.39 -2.03
C ILE A 55 -1.43 -16.67 -2.08
N THR A 56 -1.27 -15.57 -1.32
CA THR A 56 -0.02 -14.78 -1.38
C THR A 56 1.19 -15.56 -0.87
N GLN A 57 1.04 -16.40 0.16
CA GLN A 57 2.09 -17.31 0.61
C GLN A 57 2.42 -18.37 -0.44
N SER A 58 1.41 -18.97 -1.08
CA SER A 58 1.64 -19.96 -2.14
C SER A 58 2.40 -19.36 -3.33
N VAL A 59 2.06 -18.14 -3.75
CA VAL A 59 2.80 -17.42 -4.80
C VAL A 59 4.25 -17.17 -4.38
N LYS A 60 4.47 -16.68 -3.14
CA LYS A 60 5.83 -16.48 -2.60
C LYS A 60 6.63 -17.77 -2.55
N SER A 61 6.03 -18.89 -2.16
CA SER A 61 6.69 -20.19 -2.14
C SER A 61 7.04 -20.68 -3.55
N LEU A 62 6.16 -20.51 -4.53
CA LEU A 62 6.44 -20.88 -5.93
C LEU A 62 7.56 -20.02 -6.55
N LEU A 63 7.68 -18.76 -6.13
CA LEU A 63 8.77 -17.89 -6.59
C LEU A 63 10.15 -18.36 -6.14
N ILE A 64 10.26 -19.04 -4.99
CA ILE A 64 11.54 -19.48 -4.40
C ILE A 64 11.85 -20.97 -4.56
N ASP A 65 10.86 -21.81 -4.85
CA ASP A 65 11.04 -23.26 -5.08
C ASP A 65 11.88 -23.51 -6.35
N SER A 66 12.19 -24.77 -6.69
CA SER A 66 12.93 -25.22 -7.88
C SER A 66 12.45 -24.65 -9.23
N LYS A 67 11.20 -24.14 -9.32
CA LYS A 67 10.68 -23.35 -10.46
C LYS A 67 11.15 -21.87 -10.48
N GLY A 68 11.61 -21.36 -9.35
CA GLY A 68 12.22 -20.05 -9.10
C GLY A 68 13.54 -19.80 -9.81
N LYS A 69 14.07 -20.80 -10.56
CA LYS A 69 15.11 -20.56 -11.58
C LYS A 69 14.75 -19.37 -12.47
N ARG A 70 13.50 -19.31 -12.96
CA ARG A 70 13.04 -18.22 -13.85
C ARG A 70 13.09 -16.84 -13.18
N PHE A 71 12.89 -16.76 -11.86
CA PHE A 71 12.99 -15.50 -11.10
C PHE A 71 14.45 -15.01 -11.02
N TRP A 72 15.41 -15.92 -10.82
CA TRP A 72 16.84 -15.60 -10.75
C TRP A 72 17.52 -15.50 -12.12
N GLU A 73 16.92 -16.10 -13.15
CA GLU A 73 17.35 -16.05 -14.56
C GLU A 73 16.73 -14.87 -15.32
N ALA A 74 15.70 -14.22 -14.76
CA ALA A 74 15.09 -13.02 -15.31
C ALA A 74 16.15 -11.98 -15.67
N THR A 75 16.04 -11.40 -16.87
CA THR A 75 17.00 -10.44 -17.41
C THR A 75 16.57 -8.99 -17.18
N SER A 76 15.28 -8.76 -16.95
CA SER A 76 14.69 -7.46 -16.64
C SER A 76 13.72 -7.53 -15.46
N LEU A 77 13.41 -6.39 -14.84
CA LEU A 77 12.33 -6.33 -13.83
C LEU A 77 10.95 -6.61 -14.46
N TYR A 78 10.79 -6.41 -15.77
CA TYR A 78 9.59 -6.79 -16.50
C TYR A 78 9.42 -8.33 -16.51
N ASP A 79 10.49 -9.07 -16.79
CA ASP A 79 10.49 -10.54 -16.73
C ASP A 79 10.15 -11.02 -15.30
N VAL A 80 10.65 -10.32 -14.28
CA VAL A 80 10.31 -10.61 -12.88
C VAL A 80 8.81 -10.43 -12.64
N ALA A 81 8.21 -9.34 -13.12
CA ALA A 81 6.77 -9.11 -13.01
C ALA A 81 5.96 -10.20 -13.75
N GLU A 82 6.43 -10.64 -14.91
CA GLU A 82 5.83 -11.76 -15.65
C GLU A 82 5.90 -13.08 -14.88
N VAL A 83 7.06 -13.39 -14.28
CA VAL A 83 7.22 -14.59 -13.44
C VAL A 83 6.26 -14.56 -12.25
N VAL A 84 6.10 -13.42 -11.57
CA VAL A 84 5.12 -13.26 -10.48
C VAL A 84 3.70 -13.46 -10.98
N GLY A 85 3.34 -12.86 -12.12
CA GLY A 85 2.04 -13.04 -12.76
C GLY A 85 1.73 -14.50 -13.12
N ASN A 86 2.72 -15.21 -13.65
CA ASN A 86 2.63 -16.64 -13.95
C ASN A 86 2.45 -17.48 -12.67
N CYS A 87 3.18 -17.18 -11.59
CA CYS A 87 2.96 -17.84 -10.30
C CYS A 87 1.54 -17.62 -9.76
N ILE A 88 0.96 -16.43 -9.91
CA ILE A 88 -0.44 -16.15 -9.53
C ILE A 88 -1.40 -17.05 -10.32
N ARG A 89 -1.20 -17.17 -11.63
CA ARG A 89 -2.04 -18.03 -12.50
C ARG A 89 -1.92 -19.50 -12.14
N GLU A 90 -0.73 -19.98 -11.79
CA GLU A 90 -0.53 -21.36 -11.33
C GLU A 90 -1.28 -21.64 -10.01
N VAL A 91 -1.22 -20.72 -9.04
CA VAL A 91 -2.01 -20.85 -7.80
C VAL A 91 -3.51 -20.77 -8.09
N ARG A 92 -3.93 -19.89 -9.00
CA ARG A 92 -5.34 -19.79 -9.43
C ARG A 92 -5.83 -21.08 -10.08
N LYS A 93 -5.01 -21.72 -10.90
CA LYS A 93 -5.32 -23.01 -11.54
C LYS A 93 -5.49 -24.12 -10.49
N ARG A 94 -4.66 -24.12 -9.45
CA ARG A 94 -4.71 -25.10 -8.35
C ARG A 94 -5.91 -24.89 -7.43
N ASP A 95 -6.10 -23.67 -6.93
CA ASP A 95 -7.00 -23.40 -5.79
C ASP A 95 -8.31 -22.70 -6.22
N GLY A 96 -8.33 -22.02 -7.36
CA GLY A 96 -9.41 -21.12 -7.75
C GLY A 96 -10.78 -21.79 -7.86
N LYS A 97 -10.82 -23.04 -8.37
CA LYS A 97 -12.07 -23.81 -8.46
C LYS A 97 -12.63 -24.13 -7.06
N TYR A 98 -11.77 -24.54 -6.14
CA TYR A 98 -12.18 -24.89 -4.78
C TYR A 98 -12.64 -23.66 -3.99
N LEU A 99 -11.92 -22.53 -4.10
CA LEU A 99 -12.33 -21.27 -3.49
C LEU A 99 -13.71 -20.82 -3.99
N SER A 100 -13.94 -20.89 -5.30
CA SER A 100 -15.22 -20.52 -5.89
C SER A 100 -16.38 -21.43 -5.44
N GLN A 101 -16.13 -22.72 -5.21
CA GLN A 101 -17.13 -23.67 -4.70
C GLN A 101 -17.57 -23.32 -3.28
N GLU A 102 -16.65 -22.80 -2.46
CA GLU A 102 -16.92 -22.31 -1.11
C GLU A 102 -17.41 -20.85 -1.07
N GLY A 103 -17.70 -20.24 -2.24
CA GLY A 103 -18.15 -18.86 -2.33
C GLY A 103 -17.08 -17.81 -2.00
N LEU A 104 -15.80 -18.18 -2.07
CA LEU A 104 -14.66 -17.30 -1.79
C LEU A 104 -14.03 -16.77 -3.09
N ASP A 105 -13.76 -15.47 -3.11
CA ASP A 105 -13.07 -14.84 -4.23
C ASP A 105 -11.57 -15.15 -4.24
N PHE A 106 -11.05 -15.49 -5.42
CA PHE A 106 -9.61 -15.51 -5.65
C PHE A 106 -9.09 -14.08 -5.77
N ASN A 107 -8.61 -13.53 -4.66
CA ASN A 107 -8.12 -12.16 -4.58
C ASN A 107 -6.69 -12.09 -4.02
N CYS A 108 -5.77 -11.59 -4.84
CA CYS A 108 -4.41 -11.24 -4.43
C CYS A 108 -3.84 -10.12 -5.32
N SER A 109 -2.93 -9.34 -4.78
CA SER A 109 -2.21 -8.32 -5.53
C SER A 109 -0.79 -8.20 -5.02
N PHE A 110 0.11 -7.83 -5.92
CA PHE A 110 1.51 -7.64 -5.60
C PHE A 110 2.00 -6.31 -6.14
N ILE A 111 2.97 -5.74 -5.43
CA ILE A 111 3.84 -4.70 -5.97
C ILE A 111 5.23 -5.33 -6.10
N VAL A 112 5.85 -5.19 -7.26
CA VAL A 112 7.24 -5.62 -7.51
C VAL A 112 8.04 -4.37 -7.82
N GLY A 113 9.05 -4.09 -7.01
CA GLY A 113 9.97 -2.98 -7.25
C GLY A 113 11.40 -3.45 -7.13
N GLY A 114 12.34 -2.79 -7.81
CA GLY A 114 13.74 -3.13 -7.66
C GLY A 114 14.60 -2.68 -8.81
N HIS A 115 15.78 -3.28 -8.88
CA HIS A 115 16.79 -3.02 -9.89
C HIS A 115 17.53 -4.32 -10.22
N ILE A 116 17.75 -4.54 -11.51
CA ILE A 116 18.66 -5.54 -12.08
C ILE A 116 19.77 -4.76 -12.79
N LEU A 117 21.01 -5.24 -12.66
CA LEU A 117 22.19 -4.63 -13.29
C LEU A 117 21.96 -4.36 -14.78
N GLY A 118 22.16 -3.10 -15.19
CA GLY A 118 21.94 -2.65 -16.56
C GLY A 118 20.59 -1.98 -16.78
N GLU A 119 19.71 -1.95 -15.79
CA GLU A 119 18.42 -1.25 -15.84
C GLU A 119 18.35 -0.11 -14.82
N GLU A 120 17.45 0.84 -15.08
CA GLU A 120 16.99 1.78 -14.06
C GLU A 120 16.11 1.07 -13.01
N PRO A 121 15.95 1.60 -11.79
CA PRO A 121 14.97 1.08 -10.86
C PRO A 121 13.56 1.15 -11.44
N ARG A 122 12.81 0.05 -11.35
CA ARG A 122 11.45 -0.07 -11.90
C ARG A 122 10.47 -0.51 -10.82
N LEU A 123 9.19 -0.24 -11.05
CA LEU A 123 8.11 -0.53 -10.11
C LEU A 123 6.85 -0.94 -10.87
N PHE A 124 6.27 -2.07 -10.46
CA PHE A 124 5.13 -2.71 -11.10
C PHE A 124 4.04 -3.03 -10.09
N LYS A 125 2.80 -2.98 -10.54
CA LYS A 125 1.62 -3.50 -9.83
C LYS A 125 1.04 -4.69 -10.58
N ILE A 126 0.95 -5.83 -9.91
CA ILE A 126 0.45 -7.10 -10.45
C ILE A 126 -0.93 -7.36 -9.88
N TYR A 127 -1.90 -7.57 -10.78
CA TYR A 127 -3.30 -7.83 -10.44
C TYR A 127 -3.55 -9.33 -10.23
N SER A 128 -4.72 -9.68 -9.66
CA SER A 128 -5.10 -11.08 -9.39
C SER A 128 -5.23 -11.94 -10.66
N ALA A 129 -5.36 -11.33 -11.84
CA ALA A 129 -5.35 -12.02 -13.14
C ALA A 129 -3.92 -12.32 -13.65
N GLY A 130 -2.89 -11.84 -12.95
CA GLY A 130 -1.49 -12.01 -13.29
C GLY A 130 -0.97 -11.05 -14.37
N ASN A 131 -1.80 -10.18 -14.92
CA ASN A 131 -1.34 -9.02 -15.68
C ASN A 131 -0.84 -7.92 -14.75
N PHE A 132 -0.12 -6.95 -15.30
CA PHE A 132 0.52 -5.90 -14.51
C PHE A 132 0.64 -4.59 -15.28
N ILE A 133 0.86 -3.51 -14.54
CA ILE A 133 1.20 -2.17 -15.06
C ILE A 133 2.51 -1.70 -14.42
N GLU A 134 3.20 -0.78 -15.09
CA GLU A 134 4.43 -0.15 -14.62
C GLU A 134 4.17 1.31 -14.21
N SER A 135 4.92 1.80 -13.23
CA SER A 135 4.91 3.21 -12.82
C SER A 135 5.66 4.07 -13.84
N ASP A 136 5.11 5.23 -14.17
CA ASP A 136 5.74 6.25 -15.02
C ASP A 136 5.89 7.58 -14.27
N GLU A 137 6.16 8.67 -14.98
CA GLU A 137 6.34 10.00 -14.41
C GLU A 137 5.03 10.61 -13.88
N ASP A 138 3.89 10.18 -14.42
CA ASP A 138 2.55 10.63 -14.01
C ASP A 138 1.99 9.77 -12.86
N SER A 139 2.43 8.51 -12.77
CA SER A 139 2.01 7.53 -11.78
C SER A 139 3.18 7.04 -10.93
N LEU A 140 3.65 7.92 -10.04
CA LEU A 140 4.83 7.71 -9.21
C LEU A 140 4.72 6.58 -8.17
N TYR A 141 3.51 6.13 -7.85
CA TYR A 141 3.29 5.19 -6.75
C TYR A 141 2.15 4.20 -7.00
N PHE A 142 2.26 3.04 -6.37
CA PHE A 142 1.20 2.05 -6.33
C PHE A 142 0.79 1.71 -4.91
N GLN A 143 -0.50 1.48 -4.74
CA GLN A 143 -1.11 0.98 -3.51
C GLN A 143 -1.83 -0.34 -3.78
N ILE A 144 -1.80 -1.22 -2.78
CA ILE A 144 -2.55 -2.48 -2.74
C ILE A 144 -3.20 -2.66 -1.35
N GLY A 145 -4.37 -3.31 -1.32
CA GLY A 145 -5.19 -3.43 -0.11
C GLY A 145 -6.05 -2.19 0.16
N GLU A 146 -6.24 -1.84 1.44
CA GLU A 146 -7.05 -0.71 1.94
C GLU A 146 -6.39 0.65 1.66
N SER A 147 -6.41 1.05 0.40
CA SER A 147 -5.60 2.16 -0.14
C SER A 147 -6.27 3.54 -0.04
N LYS A 148 -7.61 3.59 0.11
CA LYS A 148 -8.39 4.82 -0.05
C LYS A 148 -8.06 5.90 1.00
N TYR A 149 -7.88 5.51 2.25
CA TYR A 149 -7.68 6.44 3.38
C TYR A 149 -6.36 7.20 3.29
N GLY A 150 -5.30 6.51 2.87
CA GLY A 150 -3.96 7.08 2.75
C GLY A 150 -3.66 7.75 1.42
N LYS A 151 -4.56 7.67 0.43
CA LYS A 151 -4.37 8.22 -0.91
C LYS A 151 -4.24 9.75 -0.95
N PRO A 152 -5.08 10.55 -0.24
CA PRO A 152 -5.08 12.01 -0.40
C PRO A 152 -3.76 12.71 -0.03
N ILE A 153 -2.99 12.18 0.93
CA ILE A 153 -1.69 12.77 1.28
C ILE A 153 -0.63 12.47 0.23
N LEU A 154 -0.69 11.29 -0.40
CA LEU A 154 0.21 10.91 -1.49
C LEU A 154 -0.05 11.82 -2.70
N ASP A 155 -1.31 11.96 -3.11
CA ASP A 155 -1.69 12.81 -4.26
C ASP A 155 -1.32 14.30 -4.08
N ARG A 156 -1.27 14.79 -2.84
CA ARG A 156 -1.02 16.21 -2.56
C ARG A 156 0.44 16.56 -2.35
N VAL A 157 1.26 15.61 -1.88
CA VAL A 157 2.60 15.91 -1.36
C VAL A 157 3.68 15.15 -2.12
N LEU A 158 3.40 13.96 -2.64
CA LEU A 158 4.43 13.14 -3.25
C LEU A 158 4.77 13.67 -4.65
N THR A 159 6.03 14.07 -4.86
CA THR A 159 6.55 14.53 -6.15
C THR A 159 7.84 13.78 -6.52
N ASN A 160 8.15 13.69 -7.81
CA ASN A 160 9.25 12.87 -8.35
C ASN A 160 10.65 13.32 -7.90
N ASP A 161 10.81 14.59 -7.57
CA ASP A 161 12.04 15.27 -7.14
C ASP A 161 12.29 15.20 -5.62
N MET A 162 11.35 14.64 -4.86
CA MET A 162 11.52 14.47 -3.41
C MET A 162 12.70 13.56 -3.07
N SER A 163 13.36 13.85 -1.95
CA SER A 163 14.29 12.89 -1.34
C SER A 163 13.53 11.65 -0.84
N LEU A 164 14.22 10.49 -0.84
CA LEU A 164 13.63 9.24 -0.34
C LEU A 164 13.15 9.35 1.11
N GLU A 165 13.82 10.16 1.94
CA GLU A 165 13.43 10.40 3.33
C GLU A 165 12.16 11.24 3.43
N ALA A 166 12.00 12.24 2.56
CA ALA A 166 10.79 13.06 2.51
C ALA A 166 9.58 12.24 2.03
N ALA A 167 9.78 11.40 1.01
CA ALA A 167 8.78 10.46 0.54
C ALA A 167 8.43 9.39 1.59
N ALA A 168 9.43 8.86 2.32
CA ALA A 168 9.20 7.94 3.42
C ALA A 168 8.33 8.57 4.52
N LYS A 169 8.55 9.85 4.88
CA LYS A 169 7.67 10.58 5.80
C LYS A 169 6.25 10.66 5.25
N CYS A 170 6.07 11.03 3.98
CA CYS A 170 4.75 11.09 3.33
C CYS A 170 4.02 9.74 3.40
N MET A 171 4.71 8.64 3.06
CA MET A 171 4.14 7.29 3.11
C MET A 171 3.79 6.83 4.54
N LEU A 172 4.57 7.24 5.56
CA LEU A 172 4.22 6.98 6.96
C LEU A 172 2.95 7.70 7.39
N LEU A 173 2.74 8.95 6.93
CA LEU A 173 1.52 9.70 7.21
C LEU A 173 0.30 9.11 6.47
N SER A 174 0.52 8.61 5.26
CA SER A 174 -0.47 7.81 4.52
C SER A 174 -0.89 6.58 5.34
N MET A 175 0.09 5.86 5.89
CA MET A 175 -0.16 4.68 6.73
C MET A 175 -0.85 5.03 8.06
N ASP A 176 -0.47 6.13 8.73
CA ASP A 176 -1.13 6.58 9.96
C ASP A 176 -2.62 6.88 9.74
N SER A 177 -2.93 7.60 8.65
CA SER A 177 -4.31 7.91 8.27
C SER A 177 -5.12 6.63 8.08
N THR A 178 -4.56 5.64 7.38
CA THR A 178 -5.21 4.34 7.17
C THR A 178 -5.40 3.56 8.47
N ILE A 179 -4.38 3.48 9.34
CA ILE A 179 -4.48 2.76 10.63
C ILE A 179 -5.56 3.36 11.53
N ARG A 180 -5.70 4.69 11.55
CA ARG A 180 -6.71 5.38 12.35
C ARG A 180 -8.14 5.14 11.84
N SER A 181 -8.30 5.03 10.53
CA SER A 181 -9.62 4.93 9.90
C SER A 181 -10.05 3.50 9.58
N ASN A 182 -9.16 2.52 9.62
CA ASN A 182 -9.47 1.13 9.29
C ASN A 182 -8.67 0.13 10.14
N ILE A 183 -9.38 -0.56 11.04
CA ILE A 183 -8.81 -1.53 11.99
C ILE A 183 -8.09 -2.71 11.33
N SER A 184 -8.38 -2.95 10.04
CA SER A 184 -7.83 -4.05 9.27
C SER A 184 -6.37 -3.86 8.86
N VAL A 185 -5.83 -2.65 9.08
CA VAL A 185 -4.44 -2.27 8.85
C VAL A 185 -3.79 -1.98 10.19
N GLY A 186 -2.53 -2.41 10.37
CA GLY A 186 -1.89 -2.20 11.66
C GLY A 186 -0.41 -2.52 11.74
N LEU A 187 0.19 -2.00 12.82
CA LEU A 187 1.57 -2.25 13.22
C LEU A 187 1.82 -3.74 13.50
N PRO A 188 3.08 -4.21 13.33
CA PRO A 188 4.26 -3.45 12.90
C PRO A 188 4.26 -3.12 11.40
N LEU A 189 5.08 -2.14 11.02
CA LEU A 189 5.33 -1.77 9.62
C LEU A 189 6.76 -2.16 9.22
N ASP A 190 6.93 -2.58 7.97
CA ASP A 190 8.23 -2.76 7.34
C ASP A 190 8.41 -1.67 6.27
N MET A 191 9.50 -0.90 6.39
CA MET A 191 9.86 0.17 5.47
C MET A 191 11.22 -0.11 4.82
N CYS A 192 11.32 0.15 3.52
CA CYS A 192 12.55 0.01 2.76
C CYS A 192 12.78 1.25 1.88
N LEU A 193 14.01 1.77 1.88
CA LEU A 193 14.47 2.82 0.96
C LEU A 193 15.61 2.24 0.12
N TYR A 194 15.48 2.32 -1.19
CA TYR A 194 16.49 1.88 -2.16
C TYR A 194 16.99 3.09 -2.95
N GLU A 195 18.28 3.40 -2.84
CA GLU A 195 18.90 4.53 -3.52
C GLU A 195 19.40 4.11 -4.90
N LYS A 196 18.94 4.80 -5.95
CA LYS A 196 19.32 4.50 -7.34
C LYS A 196 20.84 4.46 -7.55
N ASN A 197 21.54 5.44 -6.98
CA ASN A 197 22.99 5.60 -7.15
C ASN A 197 23.83 4.73 -6.18
N SER A 198 23.19 3.86 -5.38
CA SER A 198 23.87 2.93 -4.47
C SER A 198 23.42 1.49 -4.75
N PRO A 199 23.78 0.94 -5.93
CA PRO A 199 23.29 -0.37 -6.35
C PRO A 199 23.71 -1.43 -5.33
N ASN A 200 22.74 -2.24 -4.91
CA ASN A 200 22.82 -3.26 -3.85
C ASN A 200 22.80 -2.73 -2.40
N ASN A 201 22.56 -1.44 -2.17
CA ASN A 201 22.35 -0.89 -0.84
C ASN A 201 20.90 -0.46 -0.65
N PHE A 202 20.31 -0.81 0.49
CA PHE A 202 18.99 -0.37 0.89
C PHE A 202 18.95 -0.19 2.39
N LYS A 203 18.16 0.79 2.86
CA LYS A 203 17.88 1.01 4.27
C LYS A 203 16.57 0.31 4.59
N HIS A 204 16.58 -0.58 5.59
CA HIS A 204 15.38 -1.26 6.06
C HIS A 204 15.10 -0.88 7.51
N LYS A 205 13.84 -0.55 7.81
CA LYS A 205 13.40 -0.20 9.16
C LYS A 205 12.11 -0.93 9.52
N HIS A 206 12.13 -1.64 10.65
CA HIS A 206 10.96 -2.28 11.23
C HIS A 206 10.37 -1.38 12.32
N LEU A 207 9.16 -0.88 12.11
CA LEU A 207 8.48 0.09 12.97
C LEU A 207 7.42 -0.63 13.80
N ASN A 208 7.70 -0.86 15.08
CA ASN A 208 6.75 -1.46 16.01
C ASN A 208 5.98 -0.37 16.80
N LYS A 209 5.05 -0.78 17.65
CA LYS A 209 4.24 0.12 18.51
C LYS A 209 5.06 1.02 19.46
N LYS A 210 6.32 0.68 19.73
CA LYS A 210 7.22 1.42 20.63
C LYS A 210 8.21 2.30 19.88
N ASP A 211 8.13 2.40 18.54
CA ASP A 211 9.05 3.23 17.77
C ASP A 211 8.82 4.73 18.06
N LYS A 212 9.75 5.31 18.81
CA LYS A 212 9.68 6.72 19.24
C LYS A 212 9.70 7.70 18.05
N CYS A 213 10.35 7.36 16.95
CA CYS A 213 10.41 8.24 15.79
C CYS A 213 9.04 8.30 15.10
N TYR A 214 8.38 7.14 14.95
CA TYR A 214 7.05 7.07 14.38
C TYR A 214 6.01 7.77 15.25
N GLU A 215 6.04 7.55 16.57
CA GLU A 215 5.16 8.28 17.51
C GLU A 215 5.35 9.79 17.45
N LYS A 216 6.61 10.25 17.45
CA LYS A 216 6.92 11.68 17.32
C LYS A 216 6.39 12.27 16.01
N LEU A 217 6.59 11.58 14.90
CA LEU A 217 6.13 12.01 13.58
C LEU A 217 4.61 12.17 13.53
N LYS A 218 3.86 11.18 14.05
CA LYS A 218 2.39 11.26 14.13
C LYS A 218 1.91 12.41 15.01
N SER A 219 2.57 12.63 16.15
CA SER A 219 2.22 13.69 17.09
C SER A 219 2.41 15.07 16.46
N ILE A 220 3.59 15.32 15.85
CA ILE A 220 3.89 16.58 15.15
C ILE A 220 2.88 16.84 14.03
N TRP A 221 2.58 15.82 13.21
CA TRP A 221 1.62 15.95 12.13
C TRP A 221 0.22 16.29 12.64
N SER A 222 -0.25 15.62 13.69
CA SER A 222 -1.56 15.89 14.28
C SER A 222 -1.66 17.32 14.82
N THR A 223 -0.59 17.86 15.40
CA THR A 223 -0.56 19.24 15.88
C THR A 223 -0.67 20.22 14.72
N HIS A 224 0.18 20.07 13.69
CA HIS A 224 0.15 20.97 12.53
C HIS A 224 -1.16 20.90 11.74
N LEU A 225 -1.82 19.75 11.67
CA LEU A 225 -3.12 19.63 11.01
C LEU A 225 -4.19 20.42 11.76
N LYS A 226 -4.20 20.36 13.10
CA LYS A 226 -5.12 21.17 13.93
C LYS A 226 -4.82 22.65 13.83
N GLU A 227 -3.54 23.03 13.88
CA GLU A 227 -3.12 24.43 13.71
C GLU A 227 -3.50 24.97 12.34
N GLY A 228 -3.29 24.19 11.27
CA GLY A 228 -3.67 24.56 9.91
C GLY A 228 -5.17 24.72 9.76
N PHE A 229 -5.96 23.80 10.34
CA PHE A 229 -7.41 23.88 10.35
C PHE A 229 -7.92 25.14 11.06
N ASN A 230 -7.37 25.46 12.23
CA ASN A 230 -7.77 26.64 13.02
C ASN A 230 -7.41 27.98 12.36
N LYS A 231 -6.53 27.97 11.34
CA LYS A 231 -6.18 29.16 10.56
C LYS A 231 -7.09 29.37 9.35
N LEU A 232 -7.97 28.41 9.04
CA LEU A 232 -8.91 28.57 7.95
C LEU A 232 -9.98 29.58 8.34
N GLU A 233 -10.37 30.41 7.38
CA GLU A 233 -11.48 31.34 7.55
C GLU A 233 -12.78 30.55 7.74
N ASN A 234 -13.67 31.06 8.61
CA ASN A 234 -15.00 30.50 8.73
C ASN A 234 -15.75 30.68 7.40
N ILE A 235 -16.60 29.69 7.09
CA ILE A 235 -17.49 29.79 5.93
C ILE A 235 -18.41 31.00 6.13
N VAL A 236 -18.39 31.93 5.17
CA VAL A 236 -19.38 33.00 5.09
C VAL A 236 -20.66 32.39 4.55
N TRP A 237 -21.65 32.24 5.42
CA TRP A 237 -23.00 31.87 5.02
C TRP A 237 -23.68 33.11 4.45
N ASP A 238 -24.40 32.97 3.35
CA ASP A 238 -25.26 34.06 2.89
C ASP A 238 -26.46 34.20 3.83
N ASP A 239 -26.98 35.42 4.00
CA ASP A 239 -28.26 35.65 4.70
C ASP A 239 -29.45 35.18 3.83
N SER A 240 -29.24 34.21 2.93
CA SER A 240 -30.31 33.65 2.14
C SER A 240 -31.35 33.05 3.10
N PRO A 241 -32.64 33.38 2.93
CA PRO A 241 -33.67 32.79 3.77
C PRO A 241 -33.56 31.28 3.67
N SER A 242 -33.52 30.61 4.82
CA SER A 242 -33.48 29.16 4.92
C SER A 242 -34.48 28.57 3.94
N VAL A 243 -34.01 27.75 3.00
CA VAL A 243 -34.89 27.04 2.08
C VAL A 243 -35.90 26.28 2.92
N ASP A 244 -37.18 26.49 2.63
CA ASP A 244 -38.26 25.82 3.33
C ASP A 244 -38.17 24.32 3.01
N VAL A 245 -37.44 23.59 3.86
CA VAL A 245 -37.24 22.15 3.71
C VAL A 245 -38.58 21.51 4.04
N LYS A 246 -39.37 21.22 2.99
CA LYS A 246 -40.55 20.36 3.14
C LYS A 246 -40.09 19.00 3.63
N TYR A 247 -40.16 18.79 4.94
CA TYR A 247 -39.99 17.46 5.52
C TYR A 247 -41.12 16.59 4.97
N PRO A 248 -40.82 15.48 4.27
CA PRO A 248 -41.86 14.61 3.68
C PRO A 248 -42.72 13.91 4.75
N LEU A 249 -42.35 14.03 6.01
CA LEU A 249 -43.13 13.62 7.17
C LEU A 249 -43.58 14.90 7.88
N GLY A 250 -44.81 15.35 7.57
CA GLY A 250 -45.40 16.58 8.08
C GLY A 250 -45.52 16.57 9.60
N TYR A 251 -44.53 17.15 10.28
CA TYR A 251 -44.65 17.52 11.67
C TYR A 251 -44.95 19.02 11.72
N ASP A 252 -46.23 19.34 11.52
CA ASP A 252 -46.71 20.72 11.71
C ASP A 252 -46.67 21.02 13.22
N ARG A 253 -45.87 22.01 13.61
CA ARG A 253 -45.68 22.39 15.02
C ARG A 253 -46.91 23.04 15.67
N ASN A 254 -48.03 23.13 14.95
CA ASN A 254 -49.24 23.84 15.37
C ASN A 254 -50.30 22.95 16.04
N ASP A 255 -50.09 21.64 16.18
CA ASP A 255 -51.04 20.72 16.84
C ASP A 255 -50.80 20.56 18.37
N LEU A 256 -50.13 21.52 19.02
CA LEU A 256 -50.01 21.56 20.48
C LEU A 256 -50.77 22.76 21.05
N SER A 257 -52.08 22.79 20.83
CA SER A 257 -53.00 23.55 21.66
C SER A 257 -54.23 22.69 21.95
N ASP A 258 -54.19 21.99 23.09
CA ASP A 258 -55.30 21.74 24.01
C ASP A 258 -54.74 21.25 25.35
#